data_AF-A0A950G724-F1
#
_entry.id   AF-A0A950G724-F1
#
_cell.length_a   1.000
_cell.length_b   1.000
_cell.length_c   1.000
_cell.angle_alpha   90.00
_cell.angle_beta   90.00
_cell.angle_gamma   90.00
#
_symmetry.space_group_name_H-M   'P 1'
#
loop_
_entity.id
_entity.type
_entity.pdbx_description
1 polymer ?
#
loop_
_entity_poly.entity_id
_entity_poly.type
_entity_poly.pdbx_seq_one_letter_code
_entity_poly.pdbx_strand_id
1 'polypeptide(L)'
;MRIAASGNNLQSRPYSFGVATASLTLDGPTEWRIATHAVRWLSYVNGTWLPSTNRDILGFNSFAEIGGGLRLLAPDVIRGVQGGTVRASAIVGPGVTGWLVSAALDF
;
A
#
# COMPACT_ATOMS: atom_id res chain seq x y z
N MET A 1 8.17 11.91 -7.70
CA MET A 1 7.74 10.85 -8.64
C MET A 1 8.79 9.75 -8.62
N ARG A 2 8.55 8.66 -7.89
CA ARG A 2 9.44 7.49 -7.88
C ARG A 2 8.78 6.41 -8.73
N ILE A 3 9.38 6.10 -9.87
CA ILE A 3 9.05 4.94 -10.68
C ILE A 3 10.13 3.89 -10.37
N ALA A 4 9.75 2.78 -9.76
CA ALA A 4 10.60 1.59 -9.57
C ALA A 4 9.65 0.40 -9.28
N ALA A 5 9.81 -0.82 -9.80
CA ALA A 5 10.88 -1.42 -10.60
C ALA A 5 10.30 -2.58 -11.44
N SER A 6 10.88 -2.84 -12.62
CA SER A 6 10.72 -4.11 -13.35
C SER A 6 11.74 -5.10 -12.81
N GLY A 7 11.29 -6.13 -12.09
CA GLY A 7 12.17 -7.18 -11.57
C GLY A 7 12.37 -8.30 -12.59
N ASN A 8 13.51 -8.30 -13.28
CA ASN A 8 13.91 -9.34 -14.27
C ASN A 8 14.58 -10.56 -13.61
N ASN A 9 14.05 -11.12 -12.52
CA ASN A 9 14.74 -12.19 -11.76
C ASN A 9 14.16 -13.61 -11.93
N LEU A 10 13.51 -13.93 -13.05
CA LEU A 10 13.06 -15.30 -13.37
C LEU A 10 13.47 -15.69 -14.79
N GLN A 11 14.77 -15.72 -15.04
CA GLN A 11 15.36 -16.19 -16.30
C GLN A 11 15.59 -17.70 -16.24
N SER A 12 14.58 -18.52 -16.59
CA SER A 12 14.75 -19.93 -17.05
C SER A 12 13.46 -20.70 -17.43
N ARG A 13 12.31 -20.09 -17.78
CA ARG A 13 11.16 -20.83 -18.37
C ARG A 13 10.38 -19.97 -19.39
N PRO A 14 9.78 -20.56 -20.43
CA PRO A 14 9.11 -19.83 -21.52
C PRO A 14 7.73 -19.24 -21.14
N TYR A 15 7.46 -19.10 -19.85
CA TYR A 15 6.24 -18.49 -19.33
C TYR A 15 6.61 -17.12 -18.77
N SER A 16 6.41 -16.09 -19.58
CA SER A 16 6.55 -14.70 -19.14
C SER A 16 5.40 -14.36 -18.21
N PHE A 17 5.56 -14.61 -16.90
CA PHE A 17 4.67 -14.08 -15.88
C PHE A 17 4.91 -12.58 -15.75
N GLY A 18 4.39 -11.80 -16.70
CA GLY A 18 4.40 -10.34 -16.64
C GLY A 18 3.45 -9.89 -15.55
N VAL A 19 3.99 -9.23 -14.52
CA VAL A 19 3.24 -8.49 -13.51
C VAL A 19 3.50 -7.01 -13.75
N ALA A 20 2.45 -6.23 -13.93
CA ALA A 20 2.55 -4.77 -14.02
C ALA A 20 1.92 -4.15 -12.78
N THR A 21 2.63 -3.25 -12.12
CA THR A 21 2.15 -2.54 -10.92
C THR A 21 2.28 -1.04 -11.12
N ALA A 22 1.24 -0.29 -10.75
CA ALA A 22 1.27 1.16 -10.70
C ALA A 22 0.83 1.61 -9.32
N SER A 23 1.62 2.46 -8.66
CA SER A 23 1.28 2.99 -7.34
C SER A 23 1.34 4.52 -7.33
N LEU A 24 0.40 5.11 -6.60
CA LEU A 24 0.32 6.51 -6.28
C LEU A 24 0.17 6.63 -4.77
N THR A 25 1.03 7.42 -4.14
CA THR A 25 0.95 7.71 -2.71
C THR A 25 0.95 9.22 -2.53
N LEU A 26 0.02 9.71 -1.73
CA LEU A 26 -0.10 11.11 -1.35
C LEU A 26 -0.04 11.19 0.17
N ASP A 27 0.76 12.11 0.69
CA ASP A 27 0.82 12.37 2.12
C ASP A 27 0.85 13.87 2.38
N GLY A 28 0.24 14.28 3.50
CA GLY A 28 0.10 15.68 3.83
C GLY A 28 -0.06 15.93 5.32
N PRO A 29 0.17 17.16 5.78
CA PRO A 29 -0.21 17.55 7.13
C PRO A 29 -1.73 17.50 7.26
N THR A 30 -2.23 17.10 8.43
CA THR A 30 -3.59 17.47 8.82
C THR A 30 -3.51 18.73 9.69
N GLU A 31 -4.64 19.40 9.88
CA GLU A 31 -4.76 20.45 10.90
C GLU A 31 -5.01 19.85 12.29
N TRP A 32 -5.00 18.52 12.41
CA TRP A 32 -5.30 17.83 13.65
C TRP A 32 -4.05 17.65 14.50
N ARG A 33 -4.22 17.93 15.79
CA ARG A 33 -3.23 17.65 16.82
C ARG A 33 -3.86 16.75 17.87
N ILE A 34 -3.13 15.72 18.28
CA ILE A 34 -3.51 14.89 19.42
C ILE A 34 -2.52 15.22 20.53
N ALA A 35 -3.00 15.85 21.60
CA ALA A 35 -2.17 16.52 22.59
C ALA A 35 -1.22 17.54 21.93
N THR A 36 0.09 17.38 22.07
CA THR A 36 1.12 18.25 21.47
C THR A 36 1.62 17.76 20.11
N HIS A 37 1.08 16.65 19.60
CA HIS A 37 1.63 15.91 18.47
C HIS A 37 0.84 16.13 17.19
N ALA A 38 1.56 16.36 16.09
CA ALA A 38 0.96 16.55 14.78
C ALA A 38 0.50 15.21 14.20
N VAL A 39 -0.68 15.23 13.59
CA VAL A 39 -1.17 14.13 12.77
C VAL A 39 -0.90 14.44 11.31
N ARG A 40 -0.58 13.42 10.53
CA ARG A 40 -0.43 13.49 9.08
C ARG A 40 -1.35 12.47 8.44
N TRP A 41 -1.91 12.83 7.31
CA TRP A 41 -2.70 11.89 6.52
C TRP A 41 -1.83 11.29 5.42
N LEU A 42 -2.19 10.08 5.03
CA LEU A 42 -1.62 9.31 3.95
C LEU A 42 -2.78 8.73 3.15
N SER A 43 -2.76 8.85 1.83
CA SER A 43 -3.60 8.05 0.95
C SER A 43 -2.74 7.39 -0.10
N TYR A 44 -3.17 6.22 -0.55
CA TYR A 44 -2.47 5.48 -1.57
C TYR A 44 -3.44 4.70 -2.44
N VAL A 45 -3.02 4.51 -3.69
CA VAL A 45 -3.69 3.69 -4.69
C VAL A 45 -2.63 2.82 -5.33
N ASN A 46 -2.90 1.52 -5.43
CA ASN A 46 -2.00 0.56 -6.07
C ASN A 46 -2.82 -0.32 -7.02
N GLY A 47 -2.52 -0.29 -8.31
CA GLY A 47 -3.09 -1.18 -9.32
C GLY A 47 -2.09 -2.26 -9.68
N THR A 48 -2.52 -3.51 -9.66
CA THR A 48 -1.73 -4.66 -10.13
C THR A 48 -2.48 -5.36 -11.26
N TRP A 49 -1.80 -5.60 -12.37
CA TRP A 49 -2.29 -6.33 -13.53
C TRP A 49 -1.40 -7.54 -13.80
N LEU A 50 -2.06 -8.65 -14.10
CA LEU A 50 -1.45 -9.94 -14.39
C LEU A 50 -1.79 -10.36 -15.83
N PRO A 51 -1.24 -9.68 -16.86
CA PRO A 51 -1.60 -9.88 -18.26
C PRO A 51 -1.33 -11.29 -18.81
N SER A 52 -0.47 -12.06 -18.15
CA SER A 52 -0.05 -13.41 -18.55
C SER A 52 -0.72 -14.52 -17.72
N THR A 53 -1.57 -14.14 -16.77
CA THR A 53 -2.24 -15.08 -15.87
C THR A 53 -3.52 -15.62 -16.48
N ASN A 54 -3.66 -16.94 -16.50
CA ASN A 54 -4.92 -17.59 -16.88
C ASN A 54 -5.99 -17.31 -15.81
N ARG A 55 -7.04 -16.57 -16.21
CA ARG A 55 -8.16 -16.18 -15.35
C ARG A 55 -8.90 -17.39 -14.78
N ASP A 56 -8.85 -18.54 -15.46
CA ASP A 56 -9.54 -19.76 -15.05
C ASP A 56 -8.87 -20.46 -13.85
N ILE A 57 -7.61 -20.12 -13.53
CA ILE A 57 -6.85 -20.73 -12.42
C ILE A 57 -6.86 -19.82 -11.19
N LEU A 58 -6.65 -18.51 -11.37
CA LEU A 58 -6.55 -17.55 -10.27
C LEU A 58 -7.87 -16.83 -9.96
N GLY A 59 -8.86 -16.89 -10.86
CA GLY A 59 -10.16 -16.21 -10.70
C GLY A 59 -10.13 -14.70 -10.95
N PHE A 60 -8.95 -14.09 -10.94
CA PHE A 60 -8.72 -12.67 -11.19
C PHE A 60 -7.48 -12.46 -12.09
N ASN A 61 -7.48 -11.36 -12.85
CA ASN A 61 -6.38 -10.94 -13.72
C ASN A 61 -5.87 -9.52 -13.40
N SER A 62 -6.56 -8.82 -12.50
CA SER A 62 -6.16 -7.52 -12.00
C SER A 62 -6.83 -7.25 -10.65
N PHE A 63 -6.21 -6.39 -9.84
CA PHE A 63 -6.82 -5.85 -8.65
C PHE A 63 -6.25 -4.47 -8.36
N ALA A 64 -7.06 -3.63 -7.73
CA ALA A 64 -6.66 -2.33 -7.22
C ALA A 64 -6.82 -2.33 -5.70
N GLU A 65 -5.82 -1.79 -5.01
CA GLU A 65 -5.88 -1.45 -3.60
C GLU A 65 -6.00 0.06 -3.47
N ILE A 66 -6.99 0.51 -2.72
CA ILE A 66 -7.19 1.93 -2.40
C ILE A 66 -7.22 2.03 -0.89
N GLY A 67 -6.34 2.87 -0.34
CA GLY A 67 -6.15 2.97 1.09
C GLY A 67 -5.89 4.38 1.56
N GLY A 68 -6.18 4.58 2.84
CA GLY A 68 -5.95 5.80 3.58
C GLY A 68 -5.42 5.49 4.96
N GLY A 69 -4.75 6.44 5.58
CA GLY A 69 -4.20 6.27 6.90
C GLY A 69 -3.85 7.57 7.58
N LEU A 70 -3.63 7.45 8.88
CA LEU A 70 -3.16 8.52 9.73
C LEU A 70 -1.84 8.10 10.35
N ARG A 71 -0.89 9.03 10.34
CA ARG A 71 0.38 8.93 11.05
C ARG A 71 0.39 9.96 12.16
N LEU A 72 0.55 9.49 13.39
CA LEU A 72 0.79 10.32 14.56
C LEU A 72 2.31 10.44 14.75
N LEU A 73 2.81 11.67 14.83
CA LEU A 73 4.22 11.96 15.11
C LEU A 73 4.37 12.28 16.60
N ALA A 74 4.72 11.27 17.40
CA ALA A 74 4.79 11.36 18.86
C ALA A 74 6.15 10.92 19.44
N PRO A 75 7.26 11.59 19.05
CA PRO A 75 8.62 11.18 19.42
C PRO A 75 8.92 11.28 20.93
N ASP A 76 8.11 12.03 21.68
CA ASP A 76 8.39 12.36 23.09
C ASP A 76 7.54 11.54 24.08
N VAL A 77 6.66 10.65 23.61
CA VAL A 77 5.74 9.90 24.50
C VAL A 77 6.39 8.64 25.07
N ILE A 78 7.17 7.91 24.27
CA ILE A 78 7.87 6.69 24.68
C ILE A 78 9.29 6.74 24.11
N ARG A 79 10.31 6.49 24.96
CA ARG A 79 11.71 6.44 24.50
C ARG A 79 11.87 5.39 23.40
N GLY A 80 12.28 5.84 22.22
CA GLY A 80 12.51 4.99 21.05
C GLY A 80 11.28 4.76 20.19
N VAL A 81 10.16 5.46 20.41
CA VAL A 81 9.00 5.46 19.51
C VAL A 81 8.83 6.85 18.93
N GLN A 82 9.03 6.99 17.63
CA GLN A 82 8.84 8.25 16.89
C GLN A 82 7.36 8.54 16.60
N GLY A 83 6.50 7.52 16.65
CA GLY A 83 5.09 7.69 16.37
C GLY A 83 4.35 6.39 16.12
N GLY A 84 3.15 6.52 15.57
CA GLY A 84 2.33 5.39 15.16
C GLY A 84 1.62 5.68 13.86
N THR A 85 1.48 4.66 13.02
CA THR A 85 0.79 4.74 11.74
C THR A 85 -0.37 3.75 11.72
N VAL A 86 -1.58 4.23 11.46
CA VAL A 86 -2.77 3.41 11.22
C VAL A 86 -3.19 3.55 9.77
N ARG A 87 -3.46 2.44 9.08
CA ARG A 87 -3.91 2.42 7.68
C ARG A 87 -5.08 1.48 7.53
N ALA A 88 -6.01 1.85 6.67
CA ALA A 88 -7.08 0.99 6.20
C ALA A 88 -7.10 1.04 4.67
N SER A 89 -7.31 -0.10 4.04
CA SER A 89 -7.46 -0.20 2.59
C SER A 89 -8.51 -1.21 2.19
N ALA A 90 -9.02 -1.03 0.98
CA ALA A 90 -9.89 -1.96 0.30
C ALA A 90 -9.20 -2.45 -0.96
N ILE A 91 -9.31 -3.75 -1.20
CA ILE A 91 -8.84 -4.43 -2.41
C ILE A 91 -10.08 -4.73 -3.24
N VAL A 92 -10.07 -4.32 -4.50
CA VAL A 92 -11.18 -4.50 -5.43
C VAL A 92 -10.64 -4.95 -6.79
N GLY A 93 -11.15 -6.05 -7.32
CA GLY A 93 -10.81 -6.57 -8.63
C GLY A 93 -11.80 -7.62 -9.10
N PRO A 94 -11.76 -8.01 -10.38
CA PRO A 94 -12.64 -9.05 -10.90
C PRO A 94 -12.36 -10.38 -10.17
N GLY A 95 -13.27 -10.83 -9.31
CA GLY A 95 -13.10 -12.09 -8.55
C GLY A 95 -12.34 -11.97 -7.24
N VAL A 96 -11.93 -10.76 -6.83
CA VAL A 96 -11.27 -10.50 -5.54
C VAL A 96 -11.79 -9.23 -4.90
N THR A 97 -12.25 -9.37 -3.66
CA THR A 97 -12.66 -8.24 -2.82
C THR A 97 -12.16 -8.49 -1.41
N GLY A 98 -11.57 -7.48 -0.78
CA GLY A 98 -11.07 -7.59 0.58
C GLY A 98 -10.85 -6.23 1.21
N TRP A 99 -10.60 -6.24 2.51
CA TRP A 99 -10.18 -5.07 3.25
C TRP A 99 -9.02 -5.43 4.16
N LEU A 100 -8.17 -4.45 4.43
CA LEU A 100 -7.02 -4.59 5.30
C LEU A 100 -7.03 -3.41 6.27
N VAL A 101 -6.80 -3.70 7.54
CA VAL A 101 -6.51 -2.68 8.56
C VAL A 101 -5.18 -3.03 9.19
N SER A 102 -4.30 -2.04 9.29
CA SER A 102 -2.97 -2.20 9.88
C SER A 102 -2.68 -1.06 10.84
N ALA A 103 -1.96 -1.38 11.91
CA ALA A 103 -1.40 -0.44 12.84
C ALA A 103 0.08 -0.80 13.04
N ALA A 104 0.95 0.20 12.95
CA ALA A 104 2.38 0.06 13.13
C ALA A 104 2.87 1.13 14.11
N LEU A 105 3.85 0.76 14.94
CA LEU A 105 4.62 1.70 15.74
C LEU A 105 5.90 2.02 14.96
N ASP A 106 6.23 3.31 14.89
CA ASP A 106 7.44 3.82 14.25
C ASP A 106 8.48 4.03 15.36
N PHE A 107 9.68 3.43 15.24
CA PHE A 107 10.76 3.45 16.25
C PHE A 107 11.97 4.24 15.74
#